data_AF-A0A392RP00-F1
#
_entry.id   AF-A0A392RP00-F1
#
_cell.length_a   1.000
_cell.length_b   1.000
_cell.length_c   1.000
_cell.angle_alpha   90.00
_cell.angle_beta   90.00
_cell.angle_gamma   90.00
#
_symmetry.space_group_name_H-M   'P 1'
#
loop_
_entity.id
_entity.type
_entity.pdbx_description
1 polymer ?
#
loop_
_entity_poly.entity_id
_entity_poly.type
_entity_poly.pdbx_seq_one_letter_code
_entity_poly.pdbx_strand_id
1 'polypeptide(L)' 'MKLFMMIILPVILFCCVFPLALALDLQVGFYSTSCGKAESIVQKLVEKRFSQDKSITAALLRMHFHDCFVR' A
#
# COMPACT_ATOMS: atom_id res chain seq x y z
N MET A 1 10.65 -4.27 37.38
CA MET A 1 10.72 -2.88 36.86
C MET A 1 11.77 -2.71 35.75
N LYS A 2 13.03 -3.15 35.92
CA LYS A 2 14.08 -3.05 34.89
C LYS A 2 13.76 -3.80 33.58
N LEU A 3 13.19 -5.01 33.68
CA LEU A 3 12.80 -5.82 32.51
C LEU A 3 11.65 -5.19 31.69
N PHE A 4 10.67 -4.59 32.38
CA PHE A 4 9.55 -3.90 31.75
C PHE A 4 10.02 -2.66 30.98
N MET A 5 10.95 -1.89 31.56
CA MET A 5 11.56 -0.72 30.94
C MET A 5 12.43 -1.08 29.72
N MET A 6 13.09 -2.24 29.74
CA MET A 6 13.92 -2.74 28.64
C MET A 6 13.10 -3.17 27.40
N ILE A 7 11.83 -3.54 27.58
CA ILE A 7 10.91 -3.91 26.49
C ILE A 7 10.13 -2.68 26.01
N ILE A 8 9.69 -1.82 26.93
CA ILE A 8 8.88 -0.64 26.58
C ILE A 8 9.66 0.38 25.78
N LEU A 9 10.91 0.65 26.14
CA LEU A 9 11.72 1.65 25.45
C LEU A 9 11.92 1.35 23.95
N PRO A 10 12.33 0.13 23.52
CA PRO A 10 12.43 -0.20 22.11
C PRO A 10 11.08 -0.32 21.42
N VAL A 11 10.01 -0.73 22.13
CA VAL A 11 8.65 -0.77 21.57
C VAL A 11 8.12 0.63 21.28
N ILE A 12 8.32 1.59 22.19
CA ILE A 12 7.98 3.00 21.98
C ILE A 12 8.81 3.57 20.82
N LEU A 13 10.12 3.31 20.79
CA LEU A 13 10.98 3.76 19.70
C LEU A 13 10.53 3.19 18.35
N PHE A 14 10.20 1.90 18.30
CA PHE A 14 9.67 1.25 17.10
C PHE A 14 8.32 1.84 16.68
N CYS A 15 7.38 2.04 17.61
CA CYS A 15 6.07 2.63 17.33
C CYS A 15 6.12 4.11 16.90
N CYS A 16 7.09 4.89 17.39
CA CYS A 16 7.21 6.31 17.06
C CYS A 16 7.97 6.56 15.75
N VAL A 17 8.94 5.71 15.40
CA VAL A 17 9.82 5.91 14.23
C VAL A 17 9.29 5.19 12.99
N PHE A 18 8.61 4.05 13.14
CA PHE A 18 8.05 3.30 12.01
C PHE A 18 7.05 4.07 11.14
N PRO A 19 6.15 4.92 11.70
CA PRO A 19 5.24 5.72 10.89
C PRO A 19 5.95 6.74 9.99
N LEU A 20 7.14 7.22 10.39
CA LEU A 20 7.91 8.22 9.66
C LEU A 20 8.61 7.63 8.42
N ALA A 21 8.80 6.31 8.39
CA ALA A 21 9.42 5.58 7.28
C ALA A 21 8.43 5.22 6.17
N LEU A 22 7.12 5.43 6.37
CA LEU A 22 6.10 5.24 5.35
C LEU A 22 6.07 6.49 4.47
N ALA A 23 6.17 6.30 3.16
CA ALA A 23 6.30 7.35 2.15
C ALA A 23 5.42 8.59 2.43
N LEU A 24 6.08 9.67 2.88
CA LEU A 24 5.45 10.90 3.37
C LEU A 24 4.50 11.57 2.35
N ASP A 25 4.65 11.25 1.07
CA ASP A 25 3.87 11.82 -0.04
C ASP A 25 2.69 10.95 -0.50
N LEU A 26 2.53 9.72 0.01
CA LEU A 26 1.39 8.88 -0.35
C LEU A 26 0.25 9.02 0.66
N GLN A 27 -0.95 9.28 0.14
CA GLN A 27 -2.17 9.44 0.94
C GLN A 27 -3.33 8.65 0.31
N VAL A 28 -4.09 7.94 1.14
CA VAL A 28 -5.37 7.34 0.73
C VAL A 28 -6.34 8.44 0.34
N GLY A 29 -6.97 8.33 -0.83
CA GLY A 29 -7.86 9.38 -1.35
C GLY A 29 -7.13 10.59 -1.95
N PHE A 30 -5.85 10.45 -2.34
CA PHE A 30 -5.09 11.50 -3.04
C PHE A 30 -5.84 12.10 -4.23
N TYR A 31 -6.56 11.28 -4.99
CA TYR A 31 -7.35 11.71 -6.14
C TYR A 31 -8.74 12.26 -5.81
N SER A 32 -9.11 12.40 -4.53
CA SER A 32 -10.48 12.79 -4.13
C SER A 32 -10.96 14.09 -4.78
N THR A 33 -10.10 15.10 -4.89
CA THR A 33 -10.41 16.40 -5.50
C THR A 33 -10.21 16.44 -7.02
N SER A 34 -9.17 15.82 -7.55
CA SER A 34 -8.87 15.87 -8.99
C SER A 34 -9.67 14.85 -9.81
N CYS A 35 -9.89 13.65 -9.26
CA CYS A 35 -10.69 12.59 -9.87
C CYS A 35 -11.21 11.61 -8.80
N GLY A 36 -12.25 12.01 -8.05
CA GLY A 36 -12.78 11.21 -6.94
C GLY A 36 -13.34 9.83 -7.32
N LYS A 37 -13.49 9.53 -8.61
CA LYS A 37 -13.92 8.21 -9.11
C LYS A 37 -12.76 7.31 -9.51
N ALA A 38 -11.50 7.77 -9.47
CA ALA A 38 -10.34 7.05 -9.99
C ALA A 38 -10.26 5.60 -9.47
N GLU A 39 -10.27 5.42 -8.15
CA GLU A 39 -10.19 4.09 -7.52
C GLU A 39 -11.35 3.18 -7.97
N SER A 40 -12.58 3.70 -7.98
CA SER A 40 -13.77 2.94 -8.39
C SER A 40 -13.77 2.56 -9.87
N ILE A 41 -13.21 3.40 -10.74
CA ILE A 41 -13.10 3.12 -12.19
C ILE A 41 -12.12 1.98 -12.41
N VAL A 42 -10.94 2.06 -11.78
CA VAL A 42 -9.91 1.02 -11.88
C VAL A 42 -10.46 -0.31 -11.35
N GLN A 43 -11.09 -0.31 -10.17
CA GLN A 43 -11.68 -1.50 -9.58
C GLN A 43 -12.70 -2.17 -10.52
N LYS A 44 -13.70 -1.41 -11.00
CA LYS A 44 -14.74 -1.95 -11.89
C LYS A 44 -14.17 -2.50 -13.20
N LEU A 45 -13.15 -1.84 -13.75
CA LEU A 45 -12.51 -2.31 -14.97
C LEU A 45 -11.75 -3.63 -14.72
N VAL A 46 -10.98 -3.71 -13.63
CA VAL A 46 -10.25 -4.93 -13.26
C VAL A 46 -11.22 -6.08 -13.00
N GLU A 47 -12.32 -5.85 -12.26
CA GLU A 47 -13.37 -6.85 -12.02
C GLU A 47 -14.00 -7.34 -13.34
N LYS A 48 -14.34 -6.40 -14.24
CA LYS A 48 -14.88 -6.74 -15.56
C LYS A 48 -13.91 -7.56 -16.40
N ARG A 49 -12.60 -7.26 -16.36
CA ARG A 49 -11.62 -8.04 -17.12
C ARG A 49 -11.35 -9.39 -16.46
N PHE A 50 -11.33 -9.44 -15.13
CA PHE A 50 -11.18 -10.68 -14.40
C PHE A 50 -12.32 -11.68 -14.64
N SER A 51 -13.53 -11.21 -14.96
CA SER A 51 -14.62 -12.12 -15.35
C SER A 51 -14.36 -12.82 -16.68
N GLN A 52 -13.58 -12.19 -17.58
CA GLN A 52 -13.23 -12.70 -18.90
C GLN A 52 -11.91 -13.48 -18.90
N ASP A 53 -10.93 -13.02 -18.13
CA ASP A 53 -9.61 -13.61 -18.01
C ASP A 53 -9.14 -13.59 -16.55
N LYS A 54 -9.07 -14.77 -15.93
CA LYS A 54 -8.67 -14.93 -14.53
C LYS A 54 -7.19 -14.64 -14.28
N SER A 55 -6.35 -14.63 -15.32
CA SER A 55 -4.91 -14.42 -15.18
C SER A 55 -4.53 -12.95 -14.94
N ILE A 56 -5.43 -12.01 -15.23
CA ILE A 56 -5.11 -10.57 -15.24
C ILE A 56 -4.67 -10.04 -13.87
N THR A 57 -5.25 -10.53 -12.77
CA THR A 57 -4.89 -10.05 -11.42
C THR A 57 -3.46 -10.44 -11.05
N ALA A 58 -3.04 -11.66 -11.39
CA ALA A 58 -1.67 -12.12 -11.19
C ALA A 58 -0.69 -11.35 -12.09
N ALA A 59 -1.06 -11.08 -13.35
CA ALA A 59 -0.25 -10.31 -14.28
C ALA A 59 -0.05 -8.85 -13.81
N LEU A 60 -1.10 -8.18 -13.34
CA LEU A 60 -1.03 -6.81 -12.79
C LEU A 60 -0.12 -6.75 -11.56
N LEU A 61 -0.21 -7.72 -10.65
CA LEU A 61 0.65 -7.79 -9.47
C LEU A 61 2.12 -8.00 -9.87
N ARG A 62 2.39 -8.90 -10.82
CA ARG A 62 3.74 -9.13 -11.35
C ARG A 62 4.32 -7.87 -11.98
N MET A 63 3.53 -7.17 -12.80
CA MET A 63 3.95 -5.91 -13.43
C MET A 63 4.31 -4.87 -12.38
N HIS A 64 3.44 -4.65 -11.38
CA HIS A 64 3.72 -3.69 -10.30
C HIS A 64 5.01 -4.04 -9.53
N PHE A 65 5.21 -5.32 -9.19
CA PHE A 65 6.45 -5.76 -8.57
C PHE A 65 7.66 -5.52 -9.46
N HIS A 66 7.57 -5.86 -10.74
CA HIS A 66 8.67 -5.70 -11.69
C HIS A 66 9.07 -4.22 -11.82
N ASP A 67 8.12 -3.30 -11.97
CA ASP A 67 8.40 -1.86 -12.06
C ASP A 67 9.02 -1.29 -10.79
N CYS A 68 8.64 -1.80 -9.61
CA CYS A 68 9.17 -1.29 -8.35
C CYS A 68 10.54 -1.86 -8.00
N PHE A 69 10.78 -3.15 -8.27
CA PHE A 69 11.93 -3.88 -7.75
C PHE A 69 13.01 -4.20 -8.80
N VAL A 70 12.67 -4.25 -10.08
CA VAL A 70 13.63 -4.50 -11.16
C VAL A 70 13.88 -3.19 -11.89
N ARG A 71 15.03 -2.57 -11.63
CA ARG A 71 15.50 -1.35 -12.30
C ARG A 71 16.72 -1.63 -13.15
#